data_AF-A0A366B1X7-F1
#
_entry.id   AF-A0A366B1X7-F1
#
_cell.length_a   1.000
_cell.length_b   1.000
_cell.length_c   1.000
_cell.angle_alpha   90.00
_cell.angle_beta   90.00
_cell.angle_gamma   90.00
#
_symmetry.space_group_name_H-M   'P 1'
#
loop_
_entity.id
_entity.type
_entity.pdbx_description
1 polymer ?
#
loop_
_entity_poly.entity_id
_entity_poly.type
_entity_poly.pdbx_seq_one_letter_code
_entity_poly.pdbx_strand_id
1 'polypeptide(L)' 'MKNVYFGMTVNERLYVSELSNDFDTCVKMKDVEGVKAILKKVELDQYSIIEIIKSLELND' A
#
# COMPACT_ATOMS: atom_id res chain seq x y z
N MET A 1 21.06 -1.31 -5.47
CA MET A 1 19.65 -1.53 -5.86
C MET A 1 19.12 -0.24 -6.47
N LYS A 2 18.47 -0.33 -7.63
CA LYS A 2 17.80 0.83 -8.23
C LYS A 2 16.52 1.03 -7.41
N ASN A 3 16.38 2.18 -6.75
CA ASN A 3 15.17 2.49 -5.98
C ASN A 3 14.08 2.86 -6.99
N VAL A 4 13.35 1.84 -7.46
CA VAL A 4 12.38 1.95 -8.58
C VAL A 4 11.31 2.99 -8.28
N TYR A 5 11.00 3.18 -7.00
CA TYR A 5 9.92 4.02 -6.52
C TYR A 5 10.39 5.36 -5.94
N PHE A 6 11.67 5.70 -6.05
CA PHE A 6 12.20 6.97 -5.54
C PHE A 6 11.51 8.16 -6.24
N GLY A 7 10.96 9.09 -5.44
CA GLY A 7 10.22 10.24 -5.95
C GLY A 7 8.76 9.96 -6.33
N MET A 8 8.29 8.71 -6.23
CA MET A 8 6.89 8.35 -6.48
C MET A 8 6.04 8.41 -5.22
N THR A 9 4.82 8.95 -5.37
CA THR A 9 3.71 8.84 -4.43
C THR A 9 3.19 7.40 -4.33
N VAL A 10 2.44 7.07 -3.27
CA VAL A 10 1.90 5.72 -3.06
C VAL A 10 1.04 5.24 -4.24
N ASN A 11 0.16 6.10 -4.77
CA ASN A 11 -0.70 5.76 -5.91
C ASN A 11 0.10 5.47 -7.18
N GLU A 12 1.16 6.25 -7.45
CA GLU A 12 2.03 6.00 -8.60
C GLU A 12 2.76 4.66 -8.46
N ARG A 13 3.22 4.31 -7.25
CA ARG A 13 3.84 3.00 -7.00
C ARG A 13 2.86 1.86 -7.22
N LEU A 14 1.64 1.98 -6.70
CA LEU A 14 0.57 0.99 -6.91
C LEU A 14 0.27 0.81 -8.39
N TYR A 15 0.17 1.91 -9.15
CA TYR A 15 -0.07 1.88 -10.59
C TYR A 15 1.07 1.19 -11.35
N VAL A 16 2.32 1.59 -11.14
CA VAL A 16 3.51 0.99 -11.80
C VAL A 16 3.70 -0.48 -11.43
N SER A 17 3.29 -0.87 -10.22
CA SER A 17 3.33 -2.26 -9.76
C SER A 17 2.13 -3.10 -10.21
N GLU A 18 1.15 -2.50 -10.89
CA GLU A 18 -0.12 -3.14 -11.28
C GLU A 18 -0.97 -3.64 -10.09
N LEU A 19 -0.71 -3.13 -8.87
CA LEU A 19 -1.38 -3.54 -7.63
C LEU A 19 -2.56 -2.64 -7.22
N SER A 20 -2.90 -1.61 -8.00
CA SER A 20 -4.00 -0.69 -7.65
C SER A 20 -5.34 -1.40 -7.43
N ASN A 21 -5.69 -2.33 -8.32
CA ASN A 21 -6.95 -3.08 -8.21
C ASN A 21 -6.97 -4.02 -7.00
N ASP A 22 -5.84 -4.67 -6.72
CA ASP A 22 -5.69 -5.55 -5.56
C ASP A 22 -5.81 -4.75 -4.26
N PHE A 23 -5.17 -3.57 -4.22
CA PHE A 23 -5.23 -2.67 -3.07
C PHE A 23 -6.66 -2.24 -2.79
N ASP A 24 -7.36 -1.75 -3.81
CA ASP A 24 -8.77 -1.35 -3.71
C ASP A 24 -9.67 -2.51 -3.25
N THR A 25 -9.36 -3.73 -3.69
CA THR A 25 -10.10 -4.93 -3.31
C THR A 25 -9.88 -5.25 -1.82
N CYS A 26 -8.63 -5.25 -1.36
CA CYS A 26 -8.32 -5.47 0.06
C CYS A 26 -8.96 -4.40 0.95
N VAL A 27 -8.92 -3.12 0.54
CA VAL A 27 -9.57 -2.02 1.28
C VAL A 27 -11.08 -2.24 1.38
N LYS A 28 -11.75 -2.56 0.26
CA LYS A 28 -13.21 -2.82 0.24
C LYS A 28 -13.61 -4.00 1.13
N MET A 29 -12.76 -5.03 1.19
CA MET A 29 -12.98 -6.22 2.01
C MET A 29 -12.56 -6.04 3.47
N LYS A 30 -12.00 -4.87 3.83
CA LYS A 30 -11.35 -4.64 5.13
C LYS A 30 -10.26 -5.66 5.46
N ASP A 31 -9.57 -6.17 4.44
CA ASP A 31 -8.46 -7.09 4.58
C ASP A 31 -7.17 -6.34 4.92
N VAL A 32 -6.97 -6.10 6.22
CA VAL A 32 -5.83 -5.35 6.75
C VAL A 32 -4.49 -6.00 6.41
N GLU A 33 -4.42 -7.33 6.46
CA GLU A 33 -3.18 -8.07 6.15
C GLU A 33 -2.86 -8.03 4.65
N GLY A 34 -3.89 -8.09 3.79
CA GLY A 34 -3.75 -7.85 2.36
C GLY A 34 -3.24 -6.45 2.04
N VAL A 35 -3.82 -5.41 2.67
CA VAL A 35 -3.36 -4.02 2.53
C VAL A 35 -1.89 -3.89 2.96
N LYS A 36 -1.50 -4.46 4.11
CA LYS A 36 -0.09 -4.47 4.58
C LYS A 36 0.83 -5.17 3.58
N ALA A 37 0.43 -6.32 3.06
CA ALA A 37 1.23 -7.09 2.12
C ALA A 37 1.48 -6.32 0.83
N ILE A 38 0.46 -5.66 0.29
CA ILE A 38 0.57 -4.84 -0.92
C ILE A 38 1.49 -3.63 -0.69
N LEU A 39 1.31 -2.90 0.42
CA LEU A 39 2.13 -1.72 0.71
C LEU A 39 3.62 -2.08 0.93
N LYS A 40 3.91 -3.28 1.46
CA LYS A 40 5.28 -3.81 1.52
C LYS A 40 5.85 -4.12 0.14
N LYS A 41 5.04 -4.64 -0.79
CA LYS A 41 5.48 -4.92 -2.17
C LYS A 41 5.88 -3.65 -2.93
N VAL A 42 5.25 -2.51 -2.63
CA VAL A 42 5.63 -1.20 -3.18
C VAL A 42 6.67 -0.45 -2.35
N GLU A 43 7.44 -1.19 -1.53
CA GLU A 43 8.58 -0.71 -0.74
C GLU A 43 8.23 0.47 0.18
N LEU A 44 7.03 0.47 0.77
CA LEU A 44 6.73 1.38 1.89
C LEU A 44 7.29 0.84 3.20
N ASP A 45 7.80 1.76 4.01
CA ASP A 45 8.26 1.44 5.35
C ASP A 45 7.07 1.19 6.31
N GLN A 46 7.37 0.53 7.43
CA GLN A 46 6.35 0.15 8.40
C GLN A 46 5.59 1.33 9.00
N TYR A 47 6.24 2.49 9.18
CA TYR A 47 5.59 3.67 9.73
C TYR A 47 4.55 4.24 8.74
N SER A 48 4.95 4.41 7.48
CA SER A 48 4.05 4.84 6.40
C SER A 48 2.86 3.89 6.25
N ILE A 49 3.09 2.58 6.34
CA ILE A 49 2.02 1.56 6.28
C ILE A 49 1.00 1.75 7.40
N ILE A 50 1.48 1.94 8.63
CA ILE A 50 0.61 2.14 9.81
C ILE A 50 -0.25 3.39 9.63
N GLU A 51 0.34 4.51 9.20
CA GLU A 51 -0.41 5.75 8.99
C GLU A 51 -1.46 5.63 7.88
N ILE A 52 -1.16 4.91 6.79
CA ILE A 52 -2.12 4.64 5.72
C ILE A 52 -3.30 3.80 6.23
N ILE A 53 -3.03 2.71 6.96
CA ILE A 53 -4.09 1.85 7.53
C ILE A 53 -5.00 2.66 8.46
N LYS A 54 -4.42 3.54 9.28
CA LYS A 54 -5.20 4.45 10.13
C LYS A 54 -6.06 5.41 9.32
N SER A 55 -5.50 6.01 8.26
CA SER A 55 -6.21 6.95 7.39
C SER A 55 -7.38 6.30 6.63
N LEU A 56 -7.31 4.99 6.41
CA LEU A 56 -8.35 4.19 5.76
C LEU A 56 -9.40 3.66 6.75
N GLU A 57 -9.29 3.99 8.04
CA GLU A 57 -10.16 3.50 9.11
C GLU A 57 -10.22 1.96 9.16
N LEU A 58 -9.10 1.32 8.81
CA LEU A 58 -8.92 -0.14 8.81
C LEU A 58 -8.30 -0.65 10.13
N ASN A 59 -8.39 0.13 11.20
CA ASN A 59 -7.89 -0.25 12.51
C ASN A 59 -8.90 -1.21 13.19
N ASP A 60 -8.40 -2.30 13.80
CA ASP A 60 -9.13 -3.13 14.77
C ASP A 60 -9.63 -2.30 15.97
#